data_AF-A0A0M8WB60-F1
#
_entry.id   AF-A0A0M8WB60-F1
#
_cell.length_a   1.000
_cell.length_b   1.000
_cell.length_c   1.000
_cell.angle_alpha   90.00
_cell.angle_beta   90.00
_cell.angle_gamma   90.00
#
_symmetry.space_group_name_H-M   'P 1'
#
loop_
_entity.id
_entity.type
_entity.pdbx_description
1 polymer ?
#
loop_
_entity_poly.entity_id
_entity_poly.type
_entity_poly.pdbx_seq_one_letter_code
_entity_poly.pdbx_strand_id
1 'polypeptide(L)'
;MPKQVDHEARRREIGAAVCRVMAARGLDAVSLRHVAAEAGVSMGRVQHYFATKDEMLLFAFRLISDRVADRIGQVWSDDPRTFLRALLLELLPISAAARAEAPVLAAFLAQAVVEPRLAEPLRAGSHEMVAFVAGQIRAVRPEGDAERDALALLAFVDGLMLQVLIGQVDVRTAEELVEHQLSRLFTND
;
A
#
# COMPACT_ATOMS: atom_id res chain seq x y z
N MET A 1 8.49 -17.21 36.26
CA MET A 1 9.31 -16.43 35.31
C MET A 1 8.37 -15.49 34.57
N PRO A 2 8.60 -14.16 34.51
CA PRO A 2 7.67 -13.28 33.84
C PRO A 2 7.72 -13.57 32.34
N LYS A 3 6.54 -13.78 31.74
CA LYS A 3 6.37 -13.98 30.29
C LYS A 3 6.92 -12.72 29.62
N GLN A 4 8.09 -12.79 28.99
CA GLN A 4 8.63 -11.69 28.19
C GLN A 4 7.57 -11.38 27.14
N VAL A 5 6.86 -10.27 27.31
CA VAL A 5 5.88 -9.81 26.34
C VAL A 5 6.69 -9.39 25.13
N ASP A 6 6.50 -10.06 24.00
CA ASP A 6 7.04 -9.59 22.73
C ASP A 6 6.31 -8.28 22.38
N HIS A 7 6.96 -7.17 22.72
CA HIS A 7 6.43 -5.83 22.54
C HIS A 7 6.14 -5.54 21.06
N GLU A 8 6.94 -6.10 20.16
CA GLU A 8 6.79 -5.88 18.73
C GLU A 8 5.63 -6.69 18.16
N ALA A 9 5.50 -7.96 18.54
CA ALA A 9 4.32 -8.77 18.20
C ALA A 9 3.04 -8.10 18.70
N ARG A 10 3.03 -7.59 19.94
CA ARG A 10 1.85 -6.92 20.48
C ARG A 10 1.53 -5.62 19.76
N ARG A 11 2.56 -4.85 19.37
CA ARG A 11 2.38 -3.65 18.57
C ARG A 11 1.80 -3.98 17.18
N ARG A 12 2.26 -5.06 16.55
CA ARG A 12 1.72 -5.59 15.29
C ARG A 12 0.25 -6.01 15.42
N GLU A 13 -0.13 -6.68 16.49
CA GLU A 13 -1.53 -7.07 16.75
C GLU A 13 -2.46 -5.85 16.84
N ILE A 14 -2.03 -4.80 17.56
CA ILE A 14 -2.79 -3.56 17.68
C ILE A 14 -2.82 -2.82 16.33
N GLY A 15 -1.71 -2.77 15.60
CA GLY A 15 -1.68 -2.21 14.23
C GLY A 15 -2.62 -2.92 13.27
N ALA A 16 -2.69 -4.25 13.32
CA ALA A 16 -3.65 -5.01 12.53
C ALA A 16 -5.11 -4.68 12.89
N ALA A 17 -5.39 -4.38 14.17
CA ALA A 17 -6.70 -3.89 14.59
C ALA A 17 -7.00 -2.49 14.03
N VAL A 18 -6.00 -1.60 13.94
CA VAL A 18 -6.16 -0.30 13.26
C VAL A 18 -6.59 -0.50 11.80
N CYS A 19 -5.93 -1.39 11.06
CA CYS A 19 -6.30 -1.71 9.68
C CYS A 19 -7.74 -2.22 9.58
N ARG A 20 -8.17 -3.12 10.49
CA ARG A 20 -9.55 -3.64 10.50
C ARG A 20 -10.59 -2.58 10.82
N VAL A 21 -10.35 -1.72 11.81
CA VAL A 21 -11.25 -0.59 12.13
C VAL A 21 -11.40 0.31 10.90
N MET A 22 -10.28 0.66 10.27
CA MET A 22 -10.30 1.58 9.14
C MET A 22 -10.98 0.97 7.91
N ALA A 23 -10.71 -0.29 7.59
CA ALA A 23 -11.38 -0.99 6.48
C ALA A 23 -12.90 -1.13 6.70
N ALA A 24 -13.34 -1.34 7.94
CA ALA A 24 -14.75 -1.54 8.25
C ALA A 24 -15.55 -0.24 8.45
N ARG A 25 -14.91 0.83 8.93
CA ARG A 25 -15.61 2.04 9.44
C ARG A 25 -15.04 3.36 8.92
N GLY A 26 -14.02 3.30 8.06
CA GLY A 26 -13.33 4.48 7.55
C GLY A 26 -12.34 5.10 8.52
N LEU A 27 -11.61 6.09 8.02
CA LEU A 27 -10.54 6.78 8.75
C LEU A 27 -11.02 7.49 10.02
N ASP A 28 -12.20 8.08 9.99
CA ASP A 28 -12.76 8.86 11.10
C ASP A 28 -13.07 8.00 12.32
N ALA A 29 -13.36 6.72 12.09
CA ALA A 29 -13.60 5.76 13.16
C ALA A 29 -12.31 5.31 13.87
N VAL A 30 -11.13 5.56 13.31
CA VAL A 30 -9.86 5.19 13.96
C VAL A 30 -9.65 6.04 15.21
N SER A 31 -9.86 5.42 16.37
CA SER A 31 -9.68 6.01 17.70
C SER A 31 -9.13 4.96 18.65
N LEU A 32 -8.49 5.39 19.74
CA LEU A 32 -8.00 4.50 20.80
C LEU A 32 -9.10 3.56 21.32
N ARG A 33 -10.33 4.06 21.44
CA ARG A 33 -11.49 3.30 21.90
C ARG A 33 -11.87 2.19 20.92
N HIS A 34 -12.04 2.52 19.65
CA HIS A 34 -12.42 1.53 18.64
C HIS A 34 -11.30 0.51 18.41
N VAL A 35 -10.04 0.96 18.38
CA VAL A 35 -8.88 0.07 18.23
C VAL A 35 -8.73 -0.85 19.44
N ALA A 36 -8.92 -0.34 20.66
CA ALA A 36 -8.91 -1.17 21.87
C ALA A 36 -9.98 -2.26 21.84
N ALA A 37 -11.21 -1.91 21.44
CA ALA A 37 -12.30 -2.86 21.28
C ALA A 37 -11.99 -3.92 20.21
N GLU A 38 -11.50 -3.50 19.04
CA GLU A 38 -11.13 -4.38 17.93
C GLU A 38 -9.93 -5.30 18.25
N ALA A 39 -8.98 -4.82 19.06
CA ALA A 39 -7.81 -5.59 19.49
C ALA A 39 -8.07 -6.45 20.74
N GLY A 40 -9.24 -6.31 21.39
CA GLY A 40 -9.53 -7.00 22.66
C GLY A 40 -8.59 -6.59 23.80
N VAL A 41 -8.18 -5.31 23.85
CA VAL A 41 -7.29 -4.76 24.88
C VAL A 41 -7.87 -3.52 25.54
N SER A 42 -7.26 -3.04 26.63
CA SER A 42 -7.66 -1.76 27.25
C SER A 42 -7.17 -0.56 26.42
N MET A 43 -7.89 0.56 26.48
CA MET A 43 -7.44 1.81 25.85
C MET A 43 -6.05 2.25 26.34
N GLY A 44 -5.78 2.10 27.65
CA GLY A 44 -4.46 2.41 28.21
C GLY A 44 -3.34 1.58 27.60
N ARG A 45 -3.63 0.33 27.19
CA ARG A 45 -2.67 -0.50 26.47
C ARG A 45 -2.44 -0.01 25.05
N VAL A 46 -3.48 0.45 24.34
CA VAL A 46 -3.29 1.08 23.01
C VAL A 46 -2.48 2.36 23.14
N GLN A 47 -2.83 3.23 24.11
CA GLN A 47 -2.11 4.49 24.39
C GLN A 47 -0.62 4.26 24.69
N HIS A 48 -0.28 3.15 25.34
CA HIS A 48 1.10 2.78 25.62
C HIS A 48 1.93 2.51 24.34
N TYR A 49 1.31 1.98 23.28
CA TYR A 49 2.00 1.70 22.01
C TYR A 49 1.86 2.81 20.97
N PHE A 50 0.77 3.57 21.02
CA PHE A 50 0.45 4.64 20.08
C PHE A 50 -0.11 5.84 20.85
N ALA A 51 0.64 6.93 20.87
CA ALA A 51 0.25 8.14 21.57
C ALA A 51 -0.83 8.92 20.83
N THR A 52 -0.86 8.82 19.49
CA THR A 52 -1.73 9.60 18.61
C THR A 52 -2.40 8.75 17.54
N LYS A 53 -3.45 9.30 16.92
CA LYS A 53 -4.08 8.71 15.73
C LYS A 53 -3.06 8.59 14.59
N ASP A 54 -2.25 9.61 14.36
CA ASP A 54 -1.25 9.61 13.29
C ASP A 54 -0.22 8.51 13.47
N GLU A 55 0.22 8.22 14.70
CA GLU A 55 1.12 7.09 14.97
C GLU A 55 0.46 5.74 14.66
N MET A 56 -0.83 5.58 14.97
CA MET A 56 -1.58 4.37 14.59
C MET A 56 -1.66 4.23 13.06
N LEU A 57 -1.93 5.33 12.35
CA LEU A 57 -2.05 5.36 10.89
C LEU A 57 -0.71 5.08 10.20
N LEU A 58 0.38 5.72 10.65
CA LEU A 58 1.73 5.47 10.16
C LEU A 58 2.14 4.02 10.33
N PHE A 59 1.83 3.43 11.49
CA PHE A 59 2.14 2.04 11.75
C PHE A 59 1.30 1.09 10.90
N ALA A 60 0.00 1.37 10.75
CA ALA A 60 -0.88 0.59 9.87
C ALA A 60 -0.43 0.64 8.41
N PHE A 61 -0.03 1.83 7.93
CA PHE A 61 0.55 2.01 6.60
C PHE A 61 1.81 1.16 6.42
N ARG A 62 2.78 1.28 7.33
CA ARG A 62 4.02 0.47 7.28
C ARG A 62 3.73 -1.03 7.27
N LEU A 63 2.83 -1.49 8.14
CA LEU A 63 2.44 -2.90 8.21
C LEU A 63 1.87 -3.41 6.87
N ILE A 64 1.12 -2.58 6.15
CA ILE A 64 0.59 -2.94 4.83
C ILE A 64 1.68 -2.84 3.77
N SER A 65 2.51 -1.80 3.78
CA SER A 65 3.64 -1.66 2.87
C SER A 65 4.59 -2.86 2.97
N ASP A 66 4.89 -3.35 4.18
CA ASP A 66 5.72 -4.53 4.40
C ASP A 66 5.08 -5.78 3.77
N ARG A 67 3.76 -5.98 3.97
CA ARG A 67 3.04 -7.12 3.37
C ARG A 67 2.95 -7.04 1.86
N VAL A 68 2.78 -5.84 1.31
CA VAL A 68 2.78 -5.61 -0.14
C VAL A 68 4.17 -5.90 -0.69
N ALA A 69 5.23 -5.42 -0.05
CA ALA A 69 6.62 -5.71 -0.43
C ALA A 69 6.92 -7.21 -0.39
N ASP A 70 6.48 -7.93 0.65
CA ASP A 70 6.61 -9.39 0.74
C ASP A 70 5.94 -10.08 -0.45
N ARG A 71 4.71 -9.69 -0.80
CA ARG A 71 3.96 -10.27 -1.93
C ARG A 71 4.58 -9.92 -3.28
N ILE A 72 5.08 -8.70 -3.46
CA ILE A 72 5.86 -8.31 -4.64
C ILE A 72 7.11 -9.20 -4.77
N GLY A 73 7.80 -9.48 -3.66
CA GLY A 73 8.94 -10.39 -3.64
C GLY A 73 8.57 -11.83 -4.05
N GLN A 74 7.37 -12.31 -3.71
CA GLN A 74 6.91 -13.65 -4.11
C GLN A 74 6.58 -13.76 -5.60
N VAL A 75 6.29 -12.65 -6.28
CA VAL A 75 5.99 -12.63 -7.72
C VAL A 75 7.19 -12.23 -8.57
N TRP A 76 8.39 -12.23 -8.00
CA TRP A 76 9.63 -11.91 -8.72
C TRP A 76 9.80 -12.76 -9.98
N SER A 77 10.29 -12.13 -11.04
CA SER A 77 10.65 -12.78 -12.29
C SER A 77 11.89 -12.13 -12.88
N ASP A 78 12.78 -12.93 -13.47
CA ASP A 78 13.95 -12.44 -14.19
C ASP A 78 13.58 -11.78 -15.53
N ASP A 79 12.34 -11.98 -16.02
CA ASP A 79 11.77 -11.18 -17.10
C ASP A 79 11.16 -9.89 -16.53
N PRO A 80 11.75 -8.70 -16.77
CA PRO A 80 11.26 -7.47 -16.18
C PRO A 80 9.83 -7.12 -16.61
N ARG A 81 9.40 -7.51 -17.81
CA ARG A 81 8.03 -7.24 -18.27
C ARG A 81 7.02 -8.07 -17.49
N THR A 82 7.29 -9.36 -17.33
CA THR A 82 6.48 -10.26 -16.49
C THR A 82 6.44 -9.79 -15.04
N PHE A 83 7.59 -9.39 -14.49
CA PHE A 83 7.66 -8.89 -13.12
C PHE A 83 6.87 -7.58 -12.94
N LEU A 84 7.04 -6.59 -13.83
CA LEU A 84 6.30 -5.33 -13.76
C LEU A 84 4.79 -5.57 -13.84
N ARG A 85 4.34 -6.45 -14.73
CA ARG A 85 2.94 -6.86 -14.79
C ARG A 85 2.45 -7.38 -13.44
N ALA A 86 3.16 -8.34 -12.85
CA ALA A 86 2.77 -8.93 -11.57
C ALA A 86 2.76 -7.90 -10.43
N LEU A 87 3.76 -7.02 -10.39
CA LEU A 87 3.86 -5.92 -9.44
C LEU A 87 2.65 -4.98 -9.52
N LEU A 88 2.28 -4.50 -10.71
CA LEU A 88 1.16 -3.58 -10.87
C LEU A 88 -0.18 -4.23 -10.48
N LEU A 89 -0.36 -5.52 -10.80
CA LEU A 89 -1.56 -6.25 -10.40
C LEU A 89 -1.63 -6.46 -8.87
N GLU A 90 -0.49 -6.63 -8.20
CA GLU A 90 -0.44 -6.74 -6.74
C GLU A 90 -0.84 -5.44 -6.02
N LEU A 91 -0.60 -4.29 -6.65
CA LEU A 91 -1.01 -2.98 -6.16
C LEU A 91 -2.51 -2.70 -6.36
N LEU A 92 -3.21 -3.51 -7.16
CA LEU A 92 -4.66 -3.39 -7.38
C LEU A 92 -5.47 -4.27 -6.42
N PRO A 93 -6.74 -3.93 -6.11
CA PRO A 93 -7.58 -4.70 -5.19
C PRO A 93 -8.14 -5.99 -5.83
N ILE A 94 -7.25 -6.84 -6.33
CA ILE A 94 -7.55 -8.08 -7.06
C ILE A 94 -7.47 -9.30 -6.13
N SER A 95 -6.46 -9.36 -5.27
CA SER A 95 -6.35 -10.43 -4.28
C SER A 95 -7.26 -10.14 -3.07
N ALA A 96 -7.60 -11.17 -2.29
CA ALA A 96 -8.38 -10.98 -1.07
C ALA A 96 -7.63 -10.08 -0.06
N ALA A 97 -6.31 -10.20 0.01
CA ALA A 97 -5.46 -9.34 0.82
C ALA A 97 -5.49 -7.90 0.32
N ALA A 98 -5.25 -7.68 -0.98
CA ALA A 98 -5.25 -6.33 -1.56
C ALA A 98 -6.62 -5.66 -1.43
N ARG A 99 -7.74 -6.39 -1.56
CA ARG A 99 -9.09 -5.85 -1.30
C ARG A 99 -9.28 -5.36 0.14
N ALA A 100 -8.69 -6.04 1.11
CA ALA A 100 -8.78 -5.64 2.51
C ALA A 100 -7.87 -4.45 2.84
N GLU A 101 -6.77 -4.29 2.11
CA GLU A 101 -5.72 -3.31 2.37
C GLU A 101 -5.89 -2.02 1.55
N ALA A 102 -6.46 -2.08 0.34
CA ALA A 102 -6.62 -0.94 -0.54
C ALA A 102 -7.46 0.21 0.05
N PRO A 103 -8.58 -0.02 0.77
CA PRO A 103 -9.30 1.07 1.45
C PRO A 103 -8.44 1.79 2.49
N VAL A 104 -7.54 1.06 3.15
CA VAL A 104 -6.61 1.63 4.13
C VAL A 104 -5.58 2.51 3.44
N LEU A 105 -4.98 2.05 2.33
CA LEU A 105 -4.04 2.83 1.53
C LEU A 105 -4.70 4.10 0.99
N ALA A 106 -5.91 4.00 0.44
CA ALA A 106 -6.68 5.15 -0.06
C ALA A 106 -6.95 6.19 1.02
N ALA A 107 -7.40 5.75 2.21
CA ALA A 107 -7.63 6.64 3.35
C ALA A 107 -6.34 7.33 3.82
N PHE A 108 -5.22 6.60 3.83
CA PHE A 108 -3.93 7.13 4.22
C PHE A 108 -3.41 8.18 3.23
N LEU A 109 -3.49 7.90 1.93
CA LEU A 109 -3.13 8.87 0.87
C LEU A 109 -3.96 10.15 0.98
N ALA A 110 -5.28 10.03 1.19
CA ALA A 110 -6.15 11.18 1.38
C ALA A 110 -5.75 12.02 2.61
N GLN A 111 -5.44 11.37 3.74
CA GLN A 111 -5.01 12.09 4.95
C GLN A 111 -3.65 12.77 4.77
N ALA A 112 -2.72 12.15 4.05
CA ALA A 112 -1.40 12.70 3.80
C ALA A 112 -1.41 13.99 2.97
N VAL A 113 -2.49 14.26 2.21
CA VAL A 113 -2.67 15.54 1.50
C VAL A 113 -2.78 16.71 2.48
N VAL A 114 -3.36 16.48 3.67
CA VAL A 114 -3.66 17.53 4.65
C VAL A 114 -2.81 17.46 5.92
N GLU A 115 -2.12 16.34 6.16
CA GLU A 115 -1.21 16.14 7.30
C GLU A 115 0.25 15.92 6.83
N PRO A 116 1.12 16.95 6.93
CA PRO A 116 2.50 16.88 6.47
C PRO A 116 3.31 15.73 7.07
N ARG A 117 3.04 15.35 8.33
CA ARG A 117 3.77 14.27 9.02
C ARG A 117 3.48 12.89 8.42
N LEU A 118 2.32 12.70 7.78
CA LEU A 118 1.99 11.48 7.06
C LEU A 118 2.56 11.49 5.62
N ALA A 119 2.74 12.68 5.04
CA ALA A 119 3.26 12.83 3.67
C ALA A 119 4.75 12.49 3.55
N GLU A 120 5.57 12.76 4.57
CA GLU A 120 7.02 12.54 4.50
C GLU A 120 7.38 11.06 4.26
N PRO A 121 6.84 10.08 5.00
CA PRO A 121 7.07 8.66 4.72
C PRO A 121 6.59 8.21 3.33
N LEU A 122 5.51 8.80 2.82
CA LEU A 122 5.01 8.51 1.47
C LEU A 122 5.97 8.99 0.39
N ARG A 123 6.51 10.20 0.53
CA ARG A 123 7.49 10.75 -0.42
C ARG A 123 8.75 9.88 -0.44
N ALA A 124 9.27 9.50 0.73
CA ALA A 124 10.43 8.64 0.82
C ALA A 124 10.19 7.26 0.17
N GLY A 125 9.12 6.56 0.54
CA GLY A 125 8.79 5.26 -0.05
C GLY A 125 8.46 5.34 -1.55
N SER A 126 7.84 6.43 -1.99
CA SER A 126 7.57 6.68 -3.42
C SER A 126 8.86 6.82 -4.22
N HIS A 127 9.87 7.53 -3.71
CA HIS A 127 11.16 7.66 -4.40
C HIS A 127 11.84 6.29 -4.57
N GLU A 128 11.83 5.44 -3.54
CA GLU A 128 12.40 4.09 -3.60
C GLU A 128 11.65 3.20 -4.62
N MET A 129 10.32 3.22 -4.58
CA MET A 129 9.49 2.45 -5.51
C MET A 129 9.66 2.93 -6.96
N VAL A 130 9.71 4.24 -7.19
CA VAL A 130 9.97 4.82 -8.52
C VAL A 130 11.34 4.38 -9.04
N ALA A 131 12.39 4.48 -8.22
CA ALA A 131 13.72 4.07 -8.61
C ALA A 131 13.79 2.57 -8.97
N PHE A 132 13.10 1.73 -8.18
CA PHE A 132 13.00 0.30 -8.41
C PHE A 132 12.28 -0.04 -9.73
N VAL A 133 11.07 0.51 -9.93
CA VAL A 133 10.28 0.32 -11.17
C VAL A 133 11.04 0.87 -12.39
N ALA A 134 11.70 2.03 -12.26
CA ALA A 134 12.53 2.59 -13.32
C ALA A 134 13.69 1.64 -13.68
N GLY A 135 14.30 0.96 -12.70
CA GLY A 135 15.30 -0.08 -12.95
C GLY A 135 14.79 -1.20 -13.85
N GLN A 136 13.57 -1.71 -13.57
CA GLN A 136 12.94 -2.75 -14.38
C GLN A 136 12.58 -2.25 -15.80
N ILE A 137 12.14 -1.00 -15.93
CA ILE A 137 11.86 -0.39 -17.24
C ILE A 137 13.15 -0.28 -18.06
N ARG A 138 14.24 0.25 -17.48
CA ARG A 138 15.54 0.40 -18.16
C ARG A 138 16.11 -0.92 -18.67
N ALA A 139 15.84 -2.03 -17.97
CA ALA A 139 16.30 -3.35 -18.38
C ALA A 139 15.67 -3.83 -19.70
N VAL A 140 14.48 -3.35 -20.05
CA VAL A 140 13.78 -3.70 -21.31
C VAL A 140 13.93 -2.60 -22.35
N ARG A 141 13.85 -1.34 -21.90
CA ARG A 141 13.88 -0.13 -22.72
C ARG A 141 14.96 0.81 -22.16
N PRO A 142 16.23 0.65 -22.55
CA PRO A 142 17.32 1.47 -22.03
C PRO A 142 17.26 2.93 -22.50
N GLU A 143 16.59 3.17 -23.62
CA GLU A 143 16.37 4.51 -24.18
C GLU A 143 15.12 5.17 -23.59
N GLY A 144 15.18 6.47 -23.31
CA GLY A 144 14.05 7.25 -22.78
C GLY A 144 14.18 7.61 -21.30
N ASP A 145 13.08 8.10 -20.72
CA ASP A 145 13.04 8.61 -19.34
C ASP A 145 12.30 7.62 -18.42
N ALA A 146 13.01 6.56 -18.03
CA ALA A 146 12.44 5.48 -17.23
C ALA A 146 11.93 5.94 -15.85
N GLU A 147 12.45 7.03 -15.29
CA GLU A 147 11.97 7.58 -14.03
C GLU A 147 10.61 8.25 -14.20
N ARG A 148 10.43 9.05 -15.26
CA ARG A 148 9.10 9.59 -15.59
C ARG A 148 8.11 8.50 -15.95
N ASP A 149 8.53 7.48 -16.70
CA ASP A 149 7.67 6.35 -17.06
C ASP A 149 7.22 5.57 -15.81
N ALA A 150 8.15 5.31 -14.88
CA ALA A 150 7.83 4.67 -13.60
C ALA A 150 6.86 5.50 -12.75
N LEU A 151 7.10 6.81 -12.65
CA LEU A 151 6.21 7.73 -11.94
C LEU A 151 4.80 7.73 -12.55
N ALA A 152 4.70 7.80 -13.88
CA ALA A 152 3.42 7.77 -14.59
C ALA A 152 2.69 6.45 -14.38
N LEU A 153 3.41 5.32 -14.39
CA LEU A 153 2.85 3.99 -14.22
C LEU A 153 2.30 3.77 -12.79
N LEU A 154 3.04 4.22 -11.77
CA LEU A 154 2.59 4.17 -10.38
C LEU A 154 1.39 5.09 -10.13
N ALA A 155 1.42 6.32 -10.65
CA ALA A 155 0.29 7.24 -10.56
C ALA A 155 -0.97 6.70 -11.26
N PHE A 156 -0.78 6.03 -12.40
CA PHE A 156 -1.85 5.33 -13.11
C PHE A 156 -2.48 4.23 -12.24
N VAL A 157 -1.65 3.39 -11.59
CA VAL A 157 -2.15 2.31 -10.72
C VAL A 157 -2.84 2.86 -9.47
N ASP A 158 -2.34 3.92 -8.84
CA ASP A 158 -3.01 4.56 -7.70
C ASP A 158 -4.41 5.06 -8.08
N GLY A 159 -4.53 5.73 -9.25
CA GLY A 159 -5.81 6.17 -9.77
C GLY A 159 -6.76 5.02 -10.10
N LEU A 160 -6.22 3.95 -10.71
CA LEU A 160 -6.98 2.76 -11.06
C LEU A 160 -7.47 2.00 -9.82
N MET A 161 -6.65 1.89 -8.77
CA MET A 161 -7.03 1.33 -7.47
C MET A 161 -8.26 2.05 -6.91
N LEU A 162 -8.27 3.39 -6.91
CA LEU A 162 -9.42 4.18 -6.45
C LEU A 162 -10.67 3.93 -7.29
N GLN A 163 -10.53 3.85 -8.62
CA GLN A 163 -11.66 3.57 -9.51
C GLN A 163 -12.26 2.18 -9.28
N VAL A 164 -11.42 1.18 -8.98
CA VAL A 164 -11.90 -0.16 -8.64
C VAL A 164 -12.59 -0.17 -7.28
N LEU A 165 -12.05 0.53 -6.28
CA LEU A 165 -12.66 0.62 -4.95
C LEU A 165 -14.08 1.21 -4.97
N ILE A 166 -14.33 2.18 -5.86
CA ILE A 166 -15.65 2.82 -5.98
C ILE A 166 -16.56 2.14 -7.02
N GLY A 167 -16.11 1.05 -7.64
CA GLY A 167 -16.87 0.31 -8.65
C GLY A 167 -17.05 1.06 -9.98
N GLN A 168 -16.25 2.09 -10.25
CA GLN A 168 -16.22 2.77 -11.55
C GLN A 168 -15.57 1.88 -12.62
N VAL A 169 -14.61 1.07 -12.22
CA VAL A 169 -13.91 0.09 -13.06
C VAL A 169 -13.97 -1.26 -12.38
N ASP A 170 -14.36 -2.31 -13.09
CA ASP A 170 -14.30 -3.67 -12.55
C ASP A 170 -12.88 -4.26 -12.62
N VAL A 171 -12.64 -5.34 -11.87
CA VAL A 171 -11.31 -5.97 -11.77
C VAL A 171 -10.77 -6.38 -13.14
N ARG A 172 -11.62 -6.96 -13.99
CA ARG A 172 -11.23 -7.42 -15.33
C ARG A 172 -10.76 -6.25 -16.19
N THR A 173 -11.52 -5.15 -16.19
CA THR A 173 -11.18 -3.94 -16.95
C THR A 173 -9.89 -3.33 -16.41
N ALA A 174 -9.66 -3.36 -15.10
CA ALA A 174 -8.40 -2.90 -14.51
C ALA A 174 -7.20 -3.73 -14.97
N GLU A 175 -7.32 -5.07 -15.02
CA GLU A 175 -6.30 -5.96 -15.58
C GLU A 175 -6.01 -5.62 -17.04
N GLU A 176 -7.06 -5.46 -17.86
CA GLU A 176 -6.94 -5.10 -19.28
C GLU A 176 -6.26 -3.73 -19.48
N LEU A 177 -6.54 -2.75 -18.62
CA LEU A 177 -5.88 -1.44 -18.66
C LEU A 177 -4.40 -1.50 -18.26
N VAL A 178 -4.03 -2.35 -17.30
CA VAL A 178 -2.62 -2.61 -16.96
C VAL A 178 -1.88 -3.20 -18.15
N GLU A 179 -2.45 -4.21 -18.83
CA GLU A 179 -1.84 -4.79 -20.04
C GLU A 179 -1.68 -3.75 -21.15
N HIS A 180 -2.70 -2.91 -21.35
CA HIS A 180 -2.67 -1.85 -22.34
C HIS A 180 -1.53 -0.86 -22.06
N GLN A 181 -1.39 -0.43 -20.81
CA GLN A 181 -0.37 0.55 -20.43
C GLN A 181 1.05 -0.01 -20.55
N LEU A 182 1.27 -1.26 -20.12
CA LEU A 182 2.55 -1.94 -20.29
C LEU A 182 2.89 -2.16 -21.77
N SER A 183 1.90 -2.51 -22.58
CA SER A 183 2.11 -2.69 -24.02
C SER A 183 2.56 -1.38 -24.67
N ARG A 184 1.92 -0.26 -24.34
CA ARG A 184 2.33 1.06 -24.85
C ARG A 184 3.74 1.46 -24.41
N LEU A 185 4.09 1.18 -23.17
CA LEU A 185 5.41 1.51 -22.63
C LEU A 185 6.55 0.75 -23.34
N PHE A 186 6.29 -0.50 -23.74
CA PHE A 186 7.29 -1.36 -24.38
C PHE A 186 7.14 -1.50 -25.89
N THR A 187 6.26 -0.71 -26.53
CA THR A 187 6.23 -0.62 -27.99
C THR A 187 7.22 0.44 -28.43
N ASN A 188 8.16 0.08 -29.29
CA ASN A 188 9.03 1.05 -29.98
C ASN A 188 8.15 1.90 -30.91
N ASP A 189 8.17 3.22 -30.74
CA ASP A 189 7.89 4.12 -31.86
C ASP A 189 9.01 3.96 -32.93
#